data_AF-A0A6S7G4S8-F1
#
_entry.id   AF-A0A6S7G4S8-F1
#
_cell.length_a   1.000
_cell.length_b   1.000
_cell.length_c   1.000
_cell.angle_alpha   90.00
_cell.angle_beta   90.00
_cell.angle_gamma   90.00
#
_symmetry.space_group_name_H-M   'P 1'
#
loop_
_entity.id
_entity.type
_entity.pdbx_description
1 polymer ?
#
loop_
_entity_poly.entity_id
_entity_poly.type
_entity_poly.pdbx_seq_one_letter_code
_entity_poly.pdbx_strand_id
1 'polypeptide(L)'
;MKARFCDLFSGSSLQSNIHVISNVTIRRFTNTGISLDVNHDTTIIKNCLITNANANCISVSGERSAVQLLNNTFQDNGDSAYATCVLVSFINYNVSFYANGNTFYNNNATKILKLFIRSDVARSVIKIANNDILNNTCENLVDVEYSCPNRPRSLQTISLANNYWRYNQMRSTSVILKRTNVWYCSGYNFDALLMENDFLDNIGGGIVNIQFLYTSGRGIVGIQYRSTSIILSSNFLQRNVLEKSAIVASLQGYNNDISLLHNRFFNNTAEKLVDISGNGPMVVIRNNSMVHNEVDKSIFNLVIGSDIPYLAHYRVAGDTSLLHNSFFNNTAEKLVNVIRTSRKVVIHDNSMMHNEVDKSIFNLVTGQRYVVDSFNFTRNSLIANGLRRHDLSLPYNATNDVAAVICSSRIIPTSINENFFENPLFAWELIFTLSQTFRPHEIDGKYNWWGSKDEKEIILRIFDFRWRNYLPRLNFSPFLASANLSDVFTGETRVNFGNGSVERDRPTSGETSRNVNVNFGNDSVERDRPTSGETTSSIEELKFSAGEPEEMVTTWSQEIAQELSHADKSCAELCKCAKAIDDEFKAAGEAKRPETVIEFEKQLVKQKLEAEFKQKELSVKSFAAVKYRNLQ
;
A
#
# COMPACT_ATOMS: atom_id res chain seq x y z
N MET A 1 6.69 -10.44 -49.43
CA MET A 1 5.54 -11.34 -49.61
C MET A 1 4.32 -10.65 -48.99
N LYS A 2 3.46 -10.00 -49.78
CA LYS A 2 2.18 -9.43 -49.30
C LYS A 2 1.15 -10.56 -49.34
N ALA A 3 0.91 -11.26 -48.25
CA ALA A 3 -0.24 -12.14 -48.16
C ALA A 3 -1.49 -11.26 -47.92
N ARG A 4 -2.15 -10.84 -49.01
CA ARG A 4 -3.53 -10.35 -48.93
C ARG A 4 -4.43 -11.58 -48.98
N PHE A 5 -4.99 -11.99 -47.85
CA PHE A 5 -6.18 -12.84 -47.85
C PHE A 5 -7.36 -11.91 -48.17
N CYS A 6 -7.79 -11.89 -49.43
CA CYS A 6 -8.98 -11.17 -49.87
C CYS A 6 -10.20 -12.10 -49.81
N ASP A 7 -11.22 -11.65 -49.08
CA ASP A 7 -12.65 -11.95 -49.14
C ASP A 7 -13.08 -13.24 -49.87
N LEU A 8 -13.33 -14.27 -49.07
CA LEU A 8 -14.14 -15.42 -49.45
C LEU A 8 -15.31 -15.52 -48.46
N PHE A 9 -16.52 -15.71 -49.00
CA PHE A 9 -17.80 -16.06 -48.35
C PHE A 9 -18.76 -14.92 -47.97
N SER A 10 -19.62 -14.56 -48.93
CA SER A 10 -20.94 -13.95 -48.68
C SER A 10 -22.02 -15.05 -48.69
N GLY A 11 -22.24 -15.71 -47.55
CA GLY A 11 -23.30 -16.70 -47.36
C GLY A 11 -23.85 -16.59 -45.94
N SER A 12 -25.16 -16.34 -45.80
CA SER A 12 -25.86 -15.84 -44.61
C SER A 12 -26.11 -16.87 -43.49
N SER A 13 -25.08 -17.62 -43.08
CA SER A 13 -25.09 -18.32 -41.79
C SER A 13 -23.90 -17.82 -40.97
N LEU A 14 -24.15 -17.36 -39.74
CA LEU A 14 -23.15 -16.91 -38.76
C LEU A 14 -22.22 -18.06 -38.34
N GLN A 15 -21.44 -18.59 -39.26
CA GLN A 15 -20.43 -19.58 -38.99
C GLN A 15 -19.18 -18.81 -38.56
N SER A 16 -18.87 -18.83 -37.27
CA SER A 16 -17.66 -18.23 -36.74
C SER A 16 -16.45 -18.97 -37.31
N ASN A 17 -15.62 -18.31 -38.13
CA ASN A 17 -14.40 -18.93 -38.62
C ASN A 17 -13.31 -18.84 -37.55
N ILE A 18 -12.40 -19.81 -37.57
CA ILE A 18 -11.20 -19.82 -36.74
C ILE A 18 -9.98 -19.67 -37.65
N HIS A 19 -9.30 -18.54 -37.54
CA HIS A 19 -8.05 -18.27 -38.26
C HIS A 19 -6.88 -18.55 -37.33
N VAL A 20 -5.94 -19.38 -37.78
CA VAL A 20 -4.74 -19.73 -36.99
C VAL A 20 -3.48 -19.35 -37.76
N ILE A 21 -2.66 -18.49 -37.16
CA ILE A 21 -1.30 -18.17 -37.61
C ILE A 21 -0.35 -18.74 -36.57
N SER A 22 0.50 -19.68 -36.96
CA SER A 22 1.40 -20.33 -35.99
C SER A 22 2.76 -20.68 -36.54
N ASN A 23 3.79 -20.63 -35.66
CA ASN A 23 5.17 -21.02 -35.96
C ASN A 23 5.77 -20.23 -37.14
N VAL A 24 5.45 -18.94 -37.23
CA VAL A 24 5.93 -18.05 -38.31
C VAL A 24 7.01 -17.12 -37.78
N THR A 25 8.06 -16.90 -38.57
CA THR A 25 9.03 -15.82 -38.35
C THR A 25 8.79 -14.69 -39.34
N ILE A 26 8.53 -13.48 -38.84
CA ILE A 26 8.34 -12.28 -39.65
C ILE A 26 9.43 -11.28 -39.26
N ARG A 27 10.23 -10.84 -40.23
CA ARG A 27 11.38 -9.95 -39.98
C ARG A 27 11.51 -8.83 -41.00
N ARG A 28 12.08 -7.70 -40.57
CA ARG A 28 12.55 -6.60 -41.45
C ARG A 28 11.46 -6.07 -42.39
N PHE A 29 10.36 -5.62 -41.81
CA PHE A 29 9.25 -5.04 -42.58
C PHE A 29 9.03 -3.56 -42.24
N THR A 30 8.60 -2.82 -43.26
CA THR A 30 8.39 -1.37 -43.20
C THR A 30 6.92 -0.97 -43.07
N ASN A 31 6.00 -1.91 -43.28
CA ASN A 31 4.55 -1.75 -43.09
C ASN A 31 4.06 -2.76 -42.05
N THR A 32 2.80 -2.72 -41.64
CA THR A 32 2.26 -3.69 -40.67
C THR A 32 2.60 -5.14 -41.02
N GLY A 33 3.19 -5.89 -40.07
CA GLY A 33 3.63 -7.27 -40.28
C GLY A 33 2.46 -8.24 -40.51
N ILE A 34 1.53 -8.28 -39.56
CA ILE A 34 0.26 -9.01 -39.64
C ILE A 34 -0.87 -8.00 -39.57
N SER A 35 -1.70 -7.92 -40.61
CA SER A 35 -2.90 -7.07 -40.63
C SER A 35 -4.13 -7.94 -40.85
N LEU A 36 -5.06 -7.92 -39.91
CA LEU A 36 -6.27 -8.74 -39.93
C LEU A 36 -7.51 -7.87 -39.73
N ASP A 37 -8.52 -8.08 -40.57
CA ASP A 37 -9.87 -7.56 -40.38
C ASP A 37 -10.78 -8.75 -40.05
N VAL A 38 -11.15 -8.88 -38.77
CA VAL A 38 -11.82 -10.05 -38.19
C VAL A 38 -13.22 -9.64 -37.78
N ASN A 39 -14.20 -9.99 -38.59
CA ASN A 39 -15.60 -9.71 -38.30
C ASN A 39 -16.31 -11.03 -38.01
N HIS A 40 -16.77 -11.22 -36.76
CA HIS A 40 -17.42 -12.44 -36.26
C HIS A 40 -16.51 -13.68 -36.17
N ASP A 41 -15.19 -13.48 -36.15
CA ASP A 41 -14.20 -14.56 -36.22
C ASP A 41 -13.34 -14.67 -34.96
N THR A 42 -12.81 -15.87 -34.74
CA THR A 42 -11.75 -16.11 -33.75
C THR A 42 -10.41 -16.17 -34.46
N THR A 43 -9.45 -15.38 -34.00
CA THR A 43 -8.07 -15.40 -34.50
C THR A 43 -7.12 -15.84 -33.41
N ILE A 44 -6.27 -16.81 -33.73
CA ILE A 44 -5.24 -17.33 -32.84
C ILE A 44 -3.88 -17.13 -33.51
N ILE A 45 -3.01 -16.33 -32.90
CA ILE A 45 -1.63 -16.13 -33.31
C ILE A 45 -0.74 -16.75 -32.24
N LYS A 46 0.04 -17.78 -32.59
CA LYS A 46 0.82 -18.52 -31.59
C LYS A 46 2.22 -18.93 -32.03
N ASN A 47 3.15 -18.96 -31.09
CA ASN A 47 4.53 -19.40 -31.33
C ASN A 47 5.21 -18.66 -32.50
N CYS A 48 4.85 -17.39 -32.73
CA CYS A 48 5.44 -16.58 -33.79
C CYS A 48 6.61 -15.74 -33.25
N LEU A 49 7.64 -15.55 -34.08
CA LEU A 49 8.73 -14.60 -33.84
C LEU A 49 8.56 -13.40 -34.76
N ILE A 50 8.35 -12.22 -34.20
CA ILE A 50 8.21 -10.98 -34.97
C ILE A 50 9.31 -10.00 -34.55
N THR A 51 10.19 -9.65 -35.49
CA THR A 51 11.43 -8.93 -35.14
C THR A 51 11.89 -7.92 -36.18
N ASN A 52 12.64 -6.90 -35.73
CA ASN A 52 13.24 -5.88 -36.59
C ASN A 52 12.18 -5.16 -37.46
N ALA A 53 11.04 -4.83 -36.87
CA ALA A 53 9.97 -4.10 -37.52
C ALA A 53 10.10 -2.59 -37.35
N ASN A 54 9.89 -1.82 -38.42
CA ASN A 54 9.85 -0.36 -38.35
C ASN A 54 8.42 0.19 -38.22
N ALA A 55 7.42 -0.69 -38.18
CA ALA A 55 5.99 -0.38 -38.15
C ALA A 55 5.26 -1.29 -37.15
N ASN A 56 3.92 -1.31 -37.18
CA ASN A 56 3.14 -2.15 -36.28
C ASN A 56 3.42 -3.64 -36.53
N CYS A 57 3.67 -4.44 -35.49
CA CYS A 57 3.92 -5.87 -35.71
C CYS A 57 2.63 -6.61 -36.05
N ILE A 58 1.60 -6.38 -35.24
CA ILE A 58 0.26 -6.92 -35.44
C ILE A 58 -0.75 -5.77 -35.39
N SER A 59 -1.63 -5.69 -36.37
CA SER A 59 -2.81 -4.83 -36.37
C SER A 59 -4.05 -5.69 -36.59
N VAL A 60 -4.91 -5.77 -35.57
CA VAL A 60 -6.21 -6.46 -35.69
C VAL A 60 -7.33 -5.44 -35.58
N SER A 61 -8.23 -5.43 -36.54
CA SER A 61 -9.48 -4.66 -36.50
C SER A 61 -10.68 -5.56 -36.68
N GLY A 62 -11.85 -5.15 -36.16
CA GLY A 62 -13.12 -5.75 -36.53
C GLY A 62 -14.16 -5.77 -35.42
N GLU A 63 -15.29 -6.40 -35.72
CA GLU A 63 -16.50 -6.45 -34.87
C GLU A 63 -16.78 -7.88 -34.38
N ARG A 64 -17.24 -8.04 -33.13
CA ARG A 64 -17.68 -9.35 -32.56
C ARG A 64 -16.63 -10.46 -32.61
N SER A 65 -15.37 -10.12 -32.34
CA SER A 65 -14.25 -11.03 -32.56
C SER A 65 -13.50 -11.39 -31.29
N ALA A 66 -12.85 -12.55 -31.35
CA ALA A 66 -11.96 -13.06 -30.33
C ALA A 66 -10.53 -13.13 -30.88
N VAL A 67 -9.58 -12.51 -30.18
CA VAL A 67 -8.17 -12.50 -30.59
C VAL A 67 -7.33 -13.10 -29.48
N GLN A 68 -6.54 -14.12 -29.81
CA GLN A 68 -5.63 -14.78 -28.89
C GLN A 68 -4.18 -14.68 -29.38
N LEU A 69 -3.30 -14.16 -28.53
CA LEU A 69 -1.85 -14.15 -28.71
C LEU A 69 -1.23 -15.11 -27.71
N LEU A 70 -0.69 -16.24 -28.17
CA LEU A 70 -0.16 -17.29 -27.30
C LEU A 70 1.32 -17.56 -27.58
N ASN A 71 2.18 -17.38 -26.59
CA ASN A 71 3.60 -17.75 -26.69
C ASN A 71 4.35 -17.12 -27.89
N ASN A 72 4.03 -15.87 -28.24
CA ASN A 72 4.74 -15.16 -29.31
C ASN A 72 5.91 -14.36 -28.74
N THR A 73 6.92 -14.12 -29.55
CA THR A 73 8.07 -13.28 -29.23
C THR A 73 8.10 -12.06 -30.14
N PHE A 74 8.09 -10.87 -29.54
CA PHE A 74 8.25 -9.57 -30.19
C PHE A 74 9.58 -8.97 -29.77
N GLN A 75 10.53 -8.91 -30.70
CA GLN A 75 11.90 -8.53 -30.37
C GLN A 75 12.46 -7.46 -31.31
N ASP A 76 13.13 -6.44 -30.76
CA ASP A 76 13.86 -5.42 -31.53
C ASP A 76 12.95 -4.71 -32.56
N ASN A 77 11.70 -4.41 -32.17
CA ASN A 77 10.75 -3.69 -33.03
C ASN A 77 10.62 -2.23 -32.59
N GLY A 78 10.26 -1.32 -33.50
CA GLY A 78 9.73 -0.01 -33.14
C GLY A 78 10.46 1.22 -33.65
N ASP A 79 11.41 1.12 -34.58
CA ASP A 79 12.24 2.26 -35.03
C ASP A 79 11.51 3.49 -35.62
N SER A 80 10.17 3.52 -35.64
CA SER A 80 9.38 4.71 -35.97
C SER A 80 8.63 5.28 -34.76
N ALA A 81 8.49 6.61 -34.74
CA ALA A 81 7.77 7.36 -33.72
C ALA A 81 6.26 7.05 -33.60
N TYR A 82 5.74 6.09 -34.38
CA TYR A 82 4.34 5.67 -34.37
C TYR A 82 4.16 4.15 -34.26
N ALA A 83 5.24 3.38 -34.22
CA ALA A 83 5.14 1.93 -34.17
C ALA A 83 4.51 1.46 -32.86
N THR A 84 3.63 0.47 -32.95
CA THR A 84 3.08 -0.29 -31.82
C THR A 84 3.36 -1.76 -32.05
N CYS A 85 3.87 -2.51 -31.08
CA CYS A 85 4.10 -3.95 -31.31
C CYS A 85 2.77 -4.65 -31.63
N VAL A 86 1.76 -4.49 -30.77
CA VAL A 86 0.44 -5.05 -30.98
C VAL A 86 -0.61 -3.96 -30.89
N LEU A 87 -1.23 -3.66 -32.02
CA LEU A 87 -2.38 -2.78 -32.14
C LEU A 87 -3.64 -3.61 -32.34
N VAL A 88 -4.61 -3.44 -31.46
CA VAL A 88 -5.91 -4.08 -31.59
C VAL A 88 -6.99 -3.00 -31.48
N SER A 89 -7.80 -2.88 -32.53
CA SER A 89 -8.82 -1.85 -32.67
C SER A 89 -10.17 -2.50 -32.93
N PHE A 90 -10.96 -2.69 -31.89
CA PHE A 90 -12.30 -3.25 -32.04
C PHE A 90 -13.34 -2.15 -32.22
N ILE A 91 -14.21 -2.36 -33.18
CA ILE A 91 -15.36 -1.50 -33.45
C ILE A 91 -16.59 -2.38 -33.29
N ASN A 92 -17.49 -2.04 -32.37
CA ASN A 92 -18.79 -2.68 -32.13
C ASN A 92 -18.79 -4.14 -31.64
N TYR A 93 -19.70 -4.41 -30.70
CA TYR A 93 -20.20 -5.70 -30.18
C TYR A 93 -19.19 -6.80 -29.76
N ASN A 94 -19.47 -7.45 -28.62
CA ASN A 94 -18.76 -8.55 -27.92
C ASN A 94 -17.32 -8.85 -28.35
N VAL A 95 -16.36 -8.31 -27.60
CA VAL A 95 -14.94 -8.42 -27.91
C VAL A 95 -14.24 -9.23 -26.84
N SER A 96 -13.37 -10.15 -27.25
CA SER A 96 -12.41 -10.76 -26.32
C SER A 96 -10.99 -10.68 -26.86
N PHE A 97 -10.08 -10.23 -25.99
CA PHE A 97 -8.65 -10.22 -26.28
C PHE A 97 -7.92 -11.00 -25.19
N TYR A 98 -7.10 -11.96 -25.60
CA TYR A 98 -6.29 -12.77 -24.70
C TYR A 98 -4.83 -12.76 -25.14
N ALA A 99 -3.93 -12.26 -24.30
CA ALA A 99 -2.49 -12.36 -24.51
C ALA A 99 -1.89 -13.20 -23.39
N ASN A 100 -1.35 -14.38 -23.71
CA ASN A 100 -0.80 -15.32 -22.75
C ASN A 100 0.58 -15.84 -23.15
N GLY A 101 1.54 -15.84 -22.22
CA GLY A 101 2.84 -16.46 -22.46
C GLY A 101 3.75 -15.71 -23.44
N ASN A 102 3.44 -14.47 -23.82
CA ASN A 102 4.20 -13.75 -24.84
C ASN A 102 5.42 -13.05 -24.23
N THR A 103 6.47 -12.88 -25.03
CA THR A 103 7.67 -12.14 -24.67
C THR A 103 7.79 -10.87 -25.53
N PHE A 104 7.90 -9.72 -24.90
CA PHE A 104 8.17 -8.43 -25.54
C PHE A 104 9.55 -7.95 -25.06
N TYR A 105 10.56 -8.07 -25.91
CA TYR A 105 11.95 -7.85 -25.55
C TYR A 105 12.61 -6.76 -26.42
N ASN A 106 13.23 -5.77 -25.77
CA ASN A 106 14.05 -4.75 -26.45
C ASN A 106 13.33 -4.01 -27.59
N ASN A 107 12.03 -3.75 -27.44
CA ASN A 107 11.28 -2.98 -28.44
C ASN A 107 11.39 -1.48 -28.13
N ASN A 108 11.59 -0.66 -29.15
CA ASN A 108 11.61 0.80 -29.10
C ASN A 108 10.33 1.39 -29.68
N ALA A 109 9.15 0.93 -29.24
CA ALA A 109 7.87 1.32 -29.85
C ALA A 109 7.21 2.47 -29.09
N THR A 110 6.24 3.18 -29.69
CA THR A 110 5.38 4.09 -28.91
C THR A 110 4.61 3.32 -27.83
N LYS A 111 4.05 2.17 -28.20
CA LYS A 111 3.25 1.32 -27.32
C LYS A 111 3.61 -0.15 -27.56
N ILE A 112 3.68 -0.96 -26.51
CA ILE A 112 3.87 -2.41 -26.67
C ILE A 112 2.54 -3.06 -27.03
N LEU A 113 1.51 -2.82 -26.22
CA LEU A 113 0.14 -3.29 -26.44
C LEU A 113 -0.80 -2.07 -26.43
N LYS A 114 -1.46 -1.80 -27.56
CA LYS A 114 -2.53 -0.80 -27.66
C LYS A 114 -3.85 -1.47 -27.99
N LEU A 115 -4.83 -1.34 -27.10
CA LEU A 115 -6.19 -1.84 -27.25
C LEU A 115 -7.13 -0.64 -27.35
N PHE A 116 -7.63 -0.36 -28.55
CA PHE A 116 -8.67 0.64 -28.78
C PHE A 116 -10.01 -0.06 -28.91
N ILE A 117 -10.91 0.15 -27.95
CA ILE A 117 -12.23 -0.48 -27.94
C ILE A 117 -13.27 0.61 -28.13
N ARG A 118 -13.90 0.61 -29.30
CA ARG A 118 -15.07 1.43 -29.58
C ARG A 118 -16.31 0.54 -29.59
N SER A 119 -17.14 0.58 -28.54
CA SER A 119 -18.29 -0.33 -28.42
C SER A 119 -19.56 0.41 -28.02
N ASP A 120 -20.63 0.23 -28.79
CA ASP A 120 -21.93 0.85 -28.52
C ASP A 120 -22.84 0.01 -27.61
N VAL A 121 -22.66 -1.32 -27.47
CA VAL A 121 -23.66 -2.17 -26.78
C VAL A 121 -23.14 -3.44 -26.08
N ALA A 122 -21.83 -3.68 -25.87
CA ALA A 122 -21.42 -5.06 -25.56
C ALA A 122 -20.29 -5.33 -24.57
N ARG A 123 -20.24 -6.58 -24.09
CA ARG A 123 -19.27 -7.09 -23.12
C ARG A 123 -17.89 -7.14 -23.75
N SER A 124 -16.89 -6.61 -23.05
CA SER A 124 -15.50 -6.67 -23.48
C SER A 124 -14.68 -7.36 -22.40
N VAL A 125 -13.94 -8.40 -22.78
CA VAL A 125 -13.06 -9.13 -21.86
C VAL A 125 -11.63 -9.04 -22.39
N ILE A 126 -10.77 -8.37 -21.64
CA ILE A 126 -9.35 -8.26 -21.94
C ILE A 126 -8.60 -9.02 -20.86
N LYS A 127 -7.77 -9.98 -21.26
CA LYS A 127 -6.93 -10.76 -20.36
C LYS A 127 -5.50 -10.76 -20.87
N ILE A 128 -4.57 -10.27 -20.06
CA ILE A 128 -3.13 -10.24 -20.36
C ILE A 128 -2.44 -10.98 -19.22
N ALA A 129 -1.95 -12.19 -19.46
CA ALA A 129 -1.39 -13.03 -18.41
C ALA A 129 -0.07 -13.72 -18.79
N ASN A 130 0.79 -13.99 -17.81
CA ASN A 130 2.02 -14.75 -18.00
C ASN A 130 2.92 -14.19 -19.12
N ASN A 131 2.99 -12.87 -19.29
CA ASN A 131 3.84 -12.27 -20.31
C ASN A 131 5.12 -11.71 -19.70
N ASP A 132 6.21 -11.82 -20.45
CA ASP A 132 7.50 -11.21 -20.12
C ASP A 132 7.66 -9.91 -20.92
N ILE A 133 7.78 -8.78 -20.23
CA ILE A 133 7.89 -7.46 -20.85
C ILE A 133 9.18 -6.81 -20.35
N LEU A 134 10.22 -6.93 -21.18
CA LEU A 134 11.62 -6.79 -20.82
C LEU A 134 12.36 -5.76 -21.68
N ASN A 135 13.13 -4.88 -21.06
CA ASN A 135 14.05 -3.95 -21.75
C ASN A 135 13.38 -3.07 -22.83
N ASN A 136 12.08 -2.78 -22.74
CA ASN A 136 11.42 -1.98 -23.77
C ASN A 136 11.60 -0.49 -23.51
N THR A 137 11.73 0.28 -24.57
CA THR A 137 11.67 1.75 -24.54
C THR A 137 10.38 2.20 -25.21
N CYS A 138 9.47 2.83 -24.47
CA CYS A 138 8.17 3.21 -25.03
C CYS A 138 7.52 4.42 -24.35
N GLU A 139 6.39 4.89 -24.88
CA GLU A 139 5.50 5.79 -24.13
C GLU A 139 4.76 5.01 -23.04
N ASN A 140 4.11 3.90 -23.43
CA ASN A 140 3.36 3.02 -22.52
C ASN A 140 3.51 1.53 -22.89
N LEU A 141 3.56 0.63 -21.90
CA LEU A 141 3.65 -0.82 -22.17
C LEU A 141 2.27 -1.37 -22.56
N VAL A 142 1.23 -1.07 -21.79
CA VAL A 142 -0.16 -1.40 -22.12
C VAL A 142 -1.00 -0.14 -22.11
N ASP A 143 -1.71 0.13 -23.20
CA ASP A 143 -2.63 1.26 -23.33
C ASP A 143 -3.98 0.74 -23.79
N VAL A 144 -4.93 0.67 -22.85
CA VAL A 144 -6.33 0.34 -23.14
C VAL A 144 -7.14 1.63 -23.16
N GLU A 145 -7.62 1.99 -24.34
CA GLU A 145 -8.50 3.12 -24.54
C GLU A 145 -9.91 2.63 -24.87
N TYR A 146 -10.86 2.99 -24.02
CA TYR A 146 -12.27 2.69 -24.23
C TYR A 146 -13.04 3.95 -24.62
N SER A 147 -13.62 3.93 -25.82
CA SER A 147 -14.52 4.96 -26.35
C SER A 147 -15.91 4.36 -26.62
N CYS A 148 -16.96 5.10 -26.30
CA CYS A 148 -18.34 4.64 -26.43
C CYS A 148 -19.24 5.85 -26.69
N PRO A 149 -19.50 6.17 -27.97
CA PRO A 149 -20.28 7.34 -28.33
C PRO A 149 -21.76 7.20 -27.98
N ASN A 150 -22.31 5.98 -27.94
CA ASN A 150 -23.73 5.72 -27.72
C ASN A 150 -23.99 4.92 -26.44
N ARG A 151 -25.06 5.27 -25.70
CA ARG A 151 -25.47 4.71 -24.38
C ARG A 151 -25.15 3.20 -24.24
N PRO A 152 -24.05 2.81 -23.57
CA PRO A 152 -23.69 1.41 -23.46
C PRO A 152 -24.72 0.63 -22.62
N ARG A 153 -24.60 -0.72 -22.58
CA ARG A 153 -25.40 -1.63 -21.73
C ARG A 153 -24.57 -2.79 -21.14
N SER A 154 -23.27 -2.63 -20.91
CA SER A 154 -22.38 -3.80 -20.73
C SER A 154 -21.36 -3.74 -19.60
N LEU A 155 -21.00 -4.96 -19.14
CA LEU A 155 -19.90 -5.29 -18.25
C LEU A 155 -18.58 -5.29 -19.03
N GLN A 156 -17.55 -4.67 -18.47
CA GLN A 156 -16.20 -4.70 -19.02
C GLN A 156 -15.25 -5.25 -17.96
N THR A 157 -14.43 -6.21 -18.35
CA THR A 157 -13.44 -6.80 -17.46
C THR A 157 -12.08 -6.72 -18.13
N ILE A 158 -11.15 -6.06 -17.46
CA ILE A 158 -9.74 -6.01 -17.84
C ILE A 158 -8.97 -6.72 -16.73
N SER A 159 -8.21 -7.75 -17.08
CA SER A 159 -7.39 -8.50 -16.14
C SER A 159 -5.95 -8.58 -16.62
N LEU A 160 -5.02 -8.18 -15.76
CA LEU A 160 -3.59 -8.33 -15.93
C LEU A 160 -3.08 -9.21 -14.79
N ALA A 161 -2.62 -10.42 -15.10
CA ALA A 161 -2.25 -11.40 -14.08
C ALA A 161 -0.90 -12.06 -14.35
N ASN A 162 -0.03 -12.22 -13.34
CA ASN A 162 1.21 -13.00 -13.49
C ASN A 162 2.14 -12.51 -14.61
N ASN A 163 2.22 -11.19 -14.86
CA ASN A 163 3.14 -10.65 -15.85
C ASN A 163 4.42 -10.15 -15.17
N TYR A 164 5.54 -10.30 -15.88
CA TYR A 164 6.87 -9.91 -15.42
C TYR A 164 7.37 -8.69 -16.20
N TRP A 165 7.51 -7.55 -15.53
CA TRP A 165 7.83 -6.25 -16.13
C TRP A 165 9.18 -5.77 -15.62
N ARG A 166 10.22 -5.86 -16.46
CA ARG A 166 11.58 -5.57 -16.01
C ARG A 166 12.38 -4.67 -16.94
N TYR A 167 13.12 -3.73 -16.35
CA TYR A 167 14.05 -2.83 -17.06
C TYR A 167 13.42 -2.04 -18.21
N ASN A 168 12.13 -1.71 -18.12
CA ASN A 168 11.48 -0.90 -19.14
C ASN A 168 11.73 0.59 -18.88
N GLN A 169 11.98 1.35 -19.96
CA GLN A 169 12.11 2.79 -19.96
C GLN A 169 10.87 3.43 -20.60
N MET A 170 10.09 4.15 -19.80
CA MET A 170 8.78 4.67 -20.20
C MET A 170 8.78 6.18 -20.20
N ARG A 171 8.35 6.80 -21.29
CA ARG A 171 8.18 8.27 -21.37
C ARG A 171 6.93 8.75 -20.64
N SER A 172 5.93 7.88 -20.47
CA SER A 172 4.70 8.18 -19.70
C SER A 172 4.48 7.13 -18.61
N THR A 173 3.80 6.00 -18.87
CA THR A 173 3.35 5.08 -17.79
C THR A 173 3.28 3.62 -18.25
N SER A 174 3.49 2.62 -17.39
CA SER A 174 3.49 1.21 -17.80
C SER A 174 2.13 0.77 -18.34
N VAL A 175 1.07 0.94 -17.56
CA VAL A 175 -0.28 0.49 -17.86
C VAL A 175 -1.21 1.69 -17.77
N ILE A 176 -1.78 2.07 -18.91
CA ILE A 176 -2.83 3.07 -19.00
C ILE A 176 -4.16 2.35 -19.24
N LEU A 177 -5.11 2.60 -18.34
CA LEU A 177 -6.52 2.30 -18.58
C LEU A 177 -7.26 3.64 -18.67
N LYS A 178 -7.58 4.06 -19.90
CA LYS A 178 -8.29 5.32 -20.19
C LYS A 178 -9.71 5.05 -20.65
N ARG A 179 -10.65 5.78 -20.04
CA ARG A 179 -12.01 5.93 -20.56
C ARG A 179 -12.24 7.38 -20.97
N THR A 180 -12.44 7.61 -22.27
CA THR A 180 -12.64 8.95 -22.86
C THR A 180 -14.07 9.03 -23.41
N ASN A 181 -15.03 9.54 -22.63
CA ASN A 181 -16.40 9.78 -23.13
C ASN A 181 -17.05 11.04 -22.57
N VAL A 182 -17.82 11.72 -23.43
CA VAL A 182 -18.33 13.09 -23.24
C VAL A 182 -19.79 13.14 -22.73
N TRP A 183 -20.48 12.01 -22.56
CA TRP A 183 -21.94 12.03 -22.38
C TRP A 183 -22.47 11.23 -21.17
N TYR A 184 -23.52 11.78 -20.56
CA TYR A 184 -24.31 11.26 -19.45
C TYR A 184 -24.84 9.85 -19.74
N CYS A 185 -24.23 8.83 -19.14
CA CYS A 185 -24.63 7.44 -19.37
C CYS A 185 -24.85 6.70 -18.05
N SER A 186 -26.02 6.08 -17.87
CA SER A 186 -26.41 5.36 -16.65
C SER A 186 -26.31 3.84 -16.75
N GLY A 187 -25.70 3.22 -15.74
CA GLY A 187 -25.87 1.80 -15.40
C GLY A 187 -24.74 0.81 -15.76
N TYR A 188 -23.47 1.05 -15.42
CA TYR A 188 -22.35 0.18 -15.84
C TYR A 188 -21.48 -0.36 -14.70
N ASN A 189 -20.90 -1.54 -14.92
CA ASN A 189 -19.82 -2.11 -14.12
C ASN A 189 -18.56 -2.21 -15.00
N PHE A 190 -17.48 -1.60 -14.54
CA PHE A 190 -16.15 -1.76 -15.11
C PHE A 190 -15.27 -2.37 -14.03
N ASP A 191 -14.72 -3.54 -14.31
CA ASP A 191 -13.88 -4.29 -13.40
C ASP A 191 -12.46 -4.31 -13.96
N ALA A 192 -11.52 -3.68 -13.26
CA ALA A 192 -10.09 -3.78 -13.55
C ALA A 192 -9.41 -4.58 -12.45
N LEU A 193 -8.77 -5.68 -12.85
CA LEU A 193 -8.11 -6.61 -11.95
C LEU A 193 -6.63 -6.73 -12.31
N LEU A 194 -5.75 -6.23 -11.44
CA LEU A 194 -4.30 -6.37 -11.57
C LEU A 194 -3.81 -7.27 -10.44
N MET A 195 -3.40 -8.49 -10.77
CA MET A 195 -3.02 -9.50 -9.77
C MET A 195 -1.65 -10.10 -10.03
N GLU A 196 -0.87 -10.31 -8.97
CA GLU A 196 0.34 -11.15 -9.05
C GLU A 196 1.35 -10.67 -10.13
N ASN A 197 1.46 -9.35 -10.35
CA ASN A 197 2.43 -8.81 -11.30
C ASN A 197 3.71 -8.36 -10.60
N ASP A 198 4.85 -8.57 -11.27
CA ASP A 198 6.17 -8.16 -10.79
C ASP A 198 6.71 -6.99 -11.63
N PHE A 199 6.76 -5.80 -11.05
CA PHE A 199 7.33 -4.59 -11.65
C PHE A 199 8.70 -4.29 -11.05
N LEU A 200 9.76 -4.67 -11.76
CA LEU A 200 11.14 -4.63 -11.27
C LEU A 200 11.98 -3.66 -12.10
N ASP A 201 12.70 -2.75 -11.44
CA ASP A 201 13.74 -1.94 -12.08
C ASP A 201 13.24 -1.09 -13.28
N ASN A 202 11.99 -0.61 -13.27
CA ASN A 202 11.45 0.22 -14.35
C ASN A 202 11.72 1.71 -14.10
N ILE A 203 11.86 2.47 -15.19
CA ILE A 203 12.08 3.92 -15.16
C ILE A 203 10.97 4.59 -15.97
N GLY A 204 10.35 5.65 -15.45
CA GLY A 204 9.40 6.46 -16.23
C GLY A 204 8.40 7.27 -15.42
N GLY A 205 7.30 7.73 -16.02
CA GLY A 205 6.33 8.58 -15.30
C GLY A 205 5.39 7.85 -14.33
N GLY A 206 5.23 6.52 -14.43
CA GLY A 206 4.41 5.73 -13.49
C GLY A 206 4.18 4.29 -13.93
N ILE A 207 3.56 3.46 -13.07
CA ILE A 207 3.30 2.04 -13.39
C ILE A 207 1.85 1.84 -13.81
N VAL A 208 0.88 2.09 -12.94
CA VAL A 208 -0.54 1.93 -13.25
C VAL A 208 -1.22 3.29 -13.25
N ASN A 209 -1.85 3.67 -14.35
CA ASN A 209 -2.61 4.91 -14.47
C ASN A 209 -4.02 4.62 -14.98
N ILE A 210 -4.99 4.71 -14.08
CA ILE A 210 -6.40 4.50 -14.36
C ILE A 210 -7.13 5.84 -14.32
N GLN A 211 -7.63 6.27 -15.48
CA GLN A 211 -8.31 7.56 -15.63
C GLN A 211 -9.71 7.39 -16.18
N PHE A 212 -10.69 7.78 -15.37
CA PHE A 212 -12.07 7.99 -15.81
C PHE A 212 -12.34 9.49 -15.82
N LEU A 213 -12.14 10.11 -16.99
CA LEU A 213 -12.35 11.55 -17.16
C LEU A 213 -13.78 11.79 -17.67
N TYR A 214 -14.58 12.52 -16.89
CA TYR A 214 -15.80 13.18 -17.38
C TYR A 214 -15.38 14.51 -18.01
N THR A 215 -15.52 14.65 -19.32
CA THR A 215 -15.49 15.96 -19.96
C THR A 215 -16.91 16.52 -19.94
N SER A 216 -17.23 17.34 -18.94
CA SER A 216 -18.60 17.88 -18.78
C SER A 216 -18.92 18.91 -19.87
N GLY A 217 -19.82 18.56 -20.81
CA GLY A 217 -20.70 19.54 -21.44
C GLY A 217 -21.73 20.01 -20.41
N ARG A 218 -21.91 21.33 -20.25
CA ARG A 218 -22.81 21.95 -19.26
C ARG A 218 -24.26 21.44 -19.44
N GLY A 219 -24.74 20.59 -18.54
CA GLY A 219 -26.15 20.13 -18.55
C GLY A 219 -26.53 19.26 -17.35
N ILE A 220 -26.87 19.88 -16.22
CA ILE A 220 -27.29 19.20 -14.98
C ILE A 220 -28.59 18.43 -15.20
N VAL A 221 -28.55 17.09 -15.16
CA VAL A 221 -29.64 16.23 -14.67
C VAL A 221 -29.01 15.03 -13.97
N GLY A 222 -29.34 14.85 -12.68
CA GLY A 222 -28.82 13.78 -11.84
C GLY A 222 -29.31 12.41 -12.31
N ILE A 223 -28.38 11.48 -12.48
CA ILE A 223 -28.69 10.07 -12.68
C ILE A 223 -27.84 9.28 -11.68
N GLN A 224 -28.45 8.28 -11.04
CA GLN A 224 -27.79 7.32 -10.14
C GLN A 224 -26.84 6.45 -10.96
N TYR A 225 -25.57 6.35 -10.53
CA TYR A 225 -24.55 5.62 -11.25
C TYR A 225 -23.97 4.48 -10.38
N ARG A 226 -23.84 3.29 -11.00
CA ARG A 226 -23.37 2.02 -10.44
C ARG A 226 -21.84 1.87 -10.54
N SER A 227 -21.33 0.79 -9.92
CA SER A 227 -19.98 0.63 -9.39
C SER A 227 -18.89 0.28 -10.41
N THR A 228 -17.79 1.02 -10.39
CA THR A 228 -16.50 0.57 -10.94
C THR A 228 -15.77 -0.20 -9.86
N SER A 229 -15.26 -1.41 -10.11
CA SER A 229 -14.40 -2.11 -9.17
C SER A 229 -12.96 -2.16 -9.71
N ILE A 230 -12.01 -1.70 -8.91
CA ILE A 230 -10.58 -1.76 -9.23
C ILE A 230 -9.90 -2.53 -8.12
N ILE A 231 -9.30 -3.66 -8.45
CA ILE A 231 -8.63 -4.52 -7.48
C ILE A 231 -7.17 -4.69 -7.93
N LEU A 232 -6.25 -4.18 -7.12
CA LEU A 232 -4.82 -4.42 -7.24
C LEU A 232 -4.42 -5.36 -6.10
N SER A 233 -4.16 -6.63 -6.41
CA SER A 233 -3.85 -7.63 -5.39
C SER A 233 -2.52 -8.33 -5.62
N SER A 234 -1.72 -8.51 -4.57
CA SER A 234 -0.52 -9.35 -4.59
C SER A 234 0.53 -8.95 -5.65
N ASN A 235 0.61 -7.66 -5.99
CA ASN A 235 1.63 -7.16 -6.91
C ASN A 235 2.92 -6.83 -6.16
N PHE A 236 4.07 -7.01 -6.82
CA PHE A 236 5.38 -6.69 -6.30
C PHE A 236 6.04 -5.58 -7.12
N LEU A 237 6.33 -4.45 -6.48
CA LEU A 237 6.92 -3.27 -7.10
C LEU A 237 8.28 -3.00 -6.45
N GLN A 238 9.37 -3.24 -7.16
CA GLN A 238 10.71 -3.13 -6.59
C GLN A 238 11.66 -2.29 -7.45
N ARG A 239 12.42 -1.40 -6.81
CA ARG A 239 13.50 -0.60 -7.43
C ARG A 239 13.06 0.20 -8.66
N ASN A 240 11.82 0.67 -8.68
CA ASN A 240 11.34 1.53 -9.77
C ASN A 240 11.71 2.99 -9.49
N VAL A 241 12.12 3.72 -10.52
CA VAL A 241 12.44 5.16 -10.47
C VAL A 241 11.40 5.90 -11.30
N LEU A 242 10.48 6.58 -10.61
CA LEU A 242 9.28 7.14 -11.21
C LEU A 242 9.24 8.68 -11.09
N GLU A 243 8.86 9.38 -12.15
CA GLU A 243 8.74 10.84 -12.11
C GLU A 243 7.48 11.32 -11.38
N LYS A 244 6.40 10.51 -11.37
CA LYS A 244 5.13 10.86 -10.71
C LYS A 244 4.71 9.79 -9.72
N SER A 245 3.83 8.86 -10.12
CA SER A 245 3.30 7.86 -9.19
C SER A 245 3.33 6.44 -9.70
N ALA A 246 3.58 5.48 -8.79
CA ALA A 246 3.48 4.07 -9.12
C ALA A 246 2.04 3.70 -9.48
N ILE A 247 1.07 4.12 -8.66
CA ILE A 247 -0.35 3.87 -8.92
C ILE A 247 -1.09 5.20 -8.90
N VAL A 248 -1.82 5.49 -9.98
CA VAL A 248 -2.76 6.61 -10.08
C VAL A 248 -4.14 6.05 -10.39
N ALA A 249 -5.12 6.37 -9.55
CA ALA A 249 -6.53 6.10 -9.81
C ALA A 249 -7.33 7.39 -9.65
N SER A 250 -7.82 7.94 -10.77
CA SER A 250 -8.70 9.12 -10.79
C SER A 250 -10.11 8.71 -11.17
N LEU A 251 -10.98 8.56 -10.17
CA LEU A 251 -12.33 8.03 -10.32
C LEU A 251 -13.38 9.13 -10.22
N GLN A 252 -13.94 9.51 -11.36
CA GLN A 252 -15.10 10.39 -11.40
C GLN A 252 -16.39 9.54 -11.44
N GLY A 253 -17.38 9.90 -10.64
CA GLY A 253 -18.64 9.15 -10.50
C GLY A 253 -18.80 8.53 -9.11
N TYR A 254 -19.99 7.97 -8.87
CA TYR A 254 -20.40 7.43 -7.57
C TYR A 254 -20.20 5.91 -7.48
N ASN A 255 -20.10 5.37 -6.26
CA ASN A 255 -20.04 3.93 -5.96
C ASN A 255 -18.83 3.20 -6.55
N ASN A 256 -17.69 3.87 -6.72
CA ASN A 256 -16.49 3.19 -7.20
C ASN A 256 -15.78 2.49 -6.05
N ASP A 257 -15.40 1.24 -6.21
CA ASP A 257 -14.66 0.48 -5.22
C ASP A 257 -13.21 0.35 -5.69
N ILE A 258 -12.24 0.78 -4.88
CA ILE A 258 -10.82 0.53 -5.09
C ILE A 258 -10.31 -0.32 -3.94
N SER A 259 -9.71 -1.45 -4.28
CA SER A 259 -9.04 -2.34 -3.33
C SER A 259 -7.56 -2.49 -3.67
N LEU A 260 -6.68 -2.17 -2.73
CA LEU A 260 -5.25 -2.49 -2.78
C LEU A 260 -4.95 -3.53 -1.71
N LEU A 261 -4.72 -4.77 -2.11
CA LEU A 261 -4.64 -5.92 -1.22
C LEU A 261 -3.28 -6.61 -1.36
N HIS A 262 -2.59 -6.90 -0.27
CA HIS A 262 -1.41 -7.79 -0.29
C HIS A 262 -0.25 -7.33 -1.21
N ASN A 263 -0.18 -6.06 -1.59
CA ASN A 263 0.88 -5.57 -2.47
C ASN A 263 2.15 -5.27 -1.68
N ARG A 264 3.30 -5.41 -2.34
CA ARG A 264 4.63 -5.17 -1.76
C ARG A 264 5.38 -4.12 -2.59
N PHE A 265 5.84 -3.05 -1.94
CA PHE A 265 6.58 -1.96 -2.57
C PHE A 265 7.92 -1.78 -1.86
N PHE A 266 9.02 -1.98 -2.59
CA PHE A 266 10.38 -1.99 -2.04
C PHE A 266 11.35 -1.11 -2.83
N ASN A 267 12.10 -0.23 -2.17
CA ASN A 267 13.15 0.59 -2.80
C ASN A 267 12.67 1.40 -4.01
N ASN A 268 11.44 1.91 -4.02
CA ASN A 268 10.97 2.75 -5.13
C ASN A 268 11.26 4.23 -4.87
N THR A 269 11.50 4.98 -5.95
CA THR A 269 11.59 6.45 -5.92
C THR A 269 10.43 7.05 -6.73
N ALA A 270 9.67 8.00 -6.18
CA ALA A 270 8.52 8.60 -6.87
C ALA A 270 8.11 9.97 -6.30
N GLU A 271 7.34 10.79 -7.04
CA GLU A 271 6.65 11.95 -6.43
C GLU A 271 5.63 11.46 -5.37
N LYS A 272 4.85 10.44 -5.72
CA LYS A 272 3.91 9.75 -4.82
C LYS A 272 3.94 8.25 -5.09
N LEU A 273 3.76 7.38 -4.11
CA LEU A 273 3.68 5.96 -4.44
C LEU A 273 2.29 5.58 -4.97
N VAL A 274 1.25 5.92 -4.23
CA VAL A 274 -0.15 5.65 -4.57
C VAL A 274 -0.96 6.94 -4.47
N ASP A 275 -1.61 7.33 -5.57
CA ASP A 275 -2.44 8.53 -5.68
C ASP A 275 -3.87 8.15 -6.12
N ILE A 276 -4.80 8.18 -5.17
CA ILE A 276 -6.21 7.87 -5.40
C ILE A 276 -7.00 9.15 -5.22
N SER A 277 -7.71 9.55 -6.26
CA SER A 277 -8.60 10.71 -6.21
C SER A 277 -9.97 10.37 -6.81
N GLY A 278 -11.03 10.94 -6.27
CA GLY A 278 -12.35 10.71 -6.84
C GLY A 278 -13.53 11.11 -5.95
N ASN A 279 -14.72 11.09 -6.54
CA ASN A 279 -15.95 11.51 -5.88
C ASN A 279 -16.68 10.34 -5.21
N GLY A 280 -16.32 10.06 -3.96
CA GLY A 280 -16.95 9.00 -3.19
C GLY A 280 -16.59 7.56 -3.56
N PRO A 281 -15.34 7.24 -3.95
CA PRO A 281 -14.95 5.85 -3.98
C PRO A 281 -14.95 5.24 -2.57
N MET A 282 -15.38 3.99 -2.46
CA MET A 282 -15.01 3.12 -1.34
C MET A 282 -13.57 2.66 -1.57
N VAL A 283 -12.69 2.95 -0.63
CA VAL A 283 -11.26 2.64 -0.74
C VAL A 283 -10.89 1.67 0.37
N VAL A 284 -10.39 0.50 0.00
CA VAL A 284 -9.91 -0.54 0.93
C VAL A 284 -8.44 -0.82 0.64
N ILE A 285 -7.58 -0.48 1.58
CA ILE A 285 -6.14 -0.70 1.49
C ILE A 285 -5.76 -1.66 2.62
N ARG A 286 -5.45 -2.90 2.28
CA ARG A 286 -5.27 -3.96 3.27
C ARG A 286 -4.04 -4.83 3.04
N ASN A 287 -3.33 -5.17 4.12
CA ASN A 287 -2.21 -6.11 4.10
C ASN A 287 -1.08 -5.73 3.13
N ASN A 288 -0.86 -4.44 2.86
CA ASN A 288 0.22 -3.99 1.97
C ASN A 288 1.51 -3.75 2.78
N SER A 289 2.65 -3.94 2.14
CA SER A 289 3.99 -3.72 2.72
C SER A 289 4.75 -2.66 1.92
N MET A 290 5.17 -1.59 2.59
CA MET A 290 5.88 -0.44 2.04
C MET A 290 7.22 -0.31 2.75
N VAL A 291 8.32 -0.65 2.08
CA VAL A 291 9.64 -0.75 2.72
C VAL A 291 10.70 0.01 1.92
N HIS A 292 11.46 0.89 2.56
CA HIS A 292 12.59 1.61 1.95
C HIS A 292 12.21 2.44 0.69
N ASN A 293 10.99 2.97 0.61
CA ASN A 293 10.62 3.84 -0.51
C ASN A 293 11.02 5.30 -0.22
N GLU A 294 11.57 5.98 -1.21
CA GLU A 294 11.85 7.42 -1.17
C GLU A 294 10.84 8.15 -2.04
N VAL A 295 9.91 8.88 -1.42
CA VAL A 295 8.91 9.65 -2.15
C VAL A 295 8.95 11.13 -1.80
N ASP A 296 8.70 12.01 -2.77
CA ASP A 296 8.77 13.45 -2.52
C ASP A 296 7.59 13.90 -1.65
N LYS A 297 6.37 13.46 -1.99
CA LYS A 297 5.14 13.93 -1.35
C LYS A 297 4.54 12.90 -0.41
N SER A 298 4.20 11.71 -0.89
CA SER A 298 3.49 10.75 -0.05
C SER A 298 3.46 9.32 -0.53
N ILE A 299 3.48 8.37 0.40
CA ILE A 299 3.29 6.95 0.09
C ILE A 299 1.83 6.71 -0.30
N PHE A 300 0.87 7.15 0.52
CA PHE A 300 -0.54 7.16 0.16
C PHE A 300 -1.11 8.59 0.11
N ASN A 301 -1.56 9.01 -1.06
CA ASN A 301 -2.34 10.24 -1.25
C ASN A 301 -3.78 9.89 -1.62
N LEU A 302 -4.71 10.06 -0.69
CA LEU A 302 -6.13 9.74 -0.87
C LEU A 302 -6.96 11.02 -0.86
N VAL A 303 -7.37 11.50 -2.03
CA VAL A 303 -8.20 12.71 -2.20
C VAL A 303 -9.63 12.30 -2.57
N ILE A 304 -10.41 11.94 -1.55
CA ILE A 304 -11.71 11.27 -1.71
C ILE A 304 -12.82 12.27 -1.39
N GLY A 305 -13.46 12.87 -2.39
CA GLY A 305 -14.54 13.84 -2.22
C GLY A 305 -14.68 14.81 -3.40
N SER A 306 -15.88 15.40 -3.58
CA SER A 306 -16.21 16.30 -4.71
C SER A 306 -15.97 17.78 -4.42
N ASP A 307 -15.05 18.41 -5.15
CA ASP A 307 -14.84 19.87 -5.11
C ASP A 307 -16.07 20.69 -5.52
N ILE A 308 -17.04 20.06 -6.17
CA ILE A 308 -18.27 20.71 -6.65
C ILE A 308 -19.20 20.99 -5.44
N PRO A 309 -19.42 22.27 -5.07
CA PRO A 309 -20.16 22.67 -3.87
C PRO A 309 -21.58 22.09 -3.79
N TYR A 310 -22.26 22.03 -4.93
CA TYR A 310 -23.64 21.55 -5.03
C TYR A 310 -23.77 20.04 -4.83
N LEU A 311 -22.73 19.26 -5.14
CA LEU A 311 -22.75 17.81 -4.97
C LEU A 311 -22.43 17.37 -3.54
N ALA A 312 -21.81 18.25 -2.73
CA ALA A 312 -21.48 17.96 -1.33
C ALA A 312 -22.72 17.63 -0.47
N HIS A 313 -23.91 18.09 -0.85
CA HIS A 313 -25.16 17.77 -0.14
C HIS A 313 -25.65 16.33 -0.36
N TYR A 314 -25.23 15.65 -1.44
CA TYR A 314 -25.82 14.38 -1.83
C TYR A 314 -25.31 13.15 -1.05
N ARG A 315 -24.54 13.33 0.04
CA ARG A 315 -24.04 12.23 0.91
C ARG A 315 -23.41 11.06 0.16
N VAL A 316 -22.80 11.29 -1.00
CA VAL A 316 -22.19 10.20 -1.79
C VAL A 316 -20.71 10.05 -1.46
N ALA A 317 -20.36 10.10 -0.18
CA ALA A 317 -19.00 9.84 0.24
C ALA A 317 -18.88 8.32 0.48
N GLY A 318 -17.97 7.66 -0.24
CA GLY A 318 -17.63 6.26 0.01
C GLY A 318 -16.95 6.09 1.37
N ASP A 319 -16.55 4.88 1.72
CA ASP A 319 -15.83 4.58 2.97
C ASP A 319 -14.34 4.37 2.68
N THR A 320 -13.46 4.83 3.58
CA THR A 320 -12.01 4.61 3.47
C THR A 320 -11.54 3.70 4.59
N SER A 321 -10.88 2.60 4.25
CA SER A 321 -10.33 1.63 5.19
C SER A 321 -8.86 1.37 4.92
N LEU A 322 -7.99 1.64 5.89
CA LEU A 322 -6.57 1.25 5.87
C LEU A 322 -6.36 0.23 6.99
N LEU A 323 -6.14 -1.03 6.62
CA LEU A 323 -6.17 -2.16 7.53
C LEU A 323 -4.87 -2.99 7.43
N HIS A 324 -4.19 -3.23 8.55
CA HIS A 324 -3.07 -4.19 8.60
C HIS A 324 -1.93 -3.89 7.61
N ASN A 325 -1.67 -2.62 7.29
CA ASN A 325 -0.57 -2.25 6.40
C ASN A 325 0.72 -2.02 7.20
N SER A 326 1.87 -2.31 6.58
CA SER A 326 3.19 -2.10 7.17
C SER A 326 3.98 -1.07 6.36
N PHE A 327 4.53 -0.07 7.05
CA PHE A 327 5.37 1.00 6.52
C PHE A 327 6.67 1.05 7.32
N PHE A 328 7.78 0.74 6.68
CA PHE A 328 9.09 0.64 7.32
C PHE A 328 10.18 1.37 6.54
N ASN A 329 10.95 2.22 7.22
CA ASN A 329 12.09 2.94 6.62
C ASN A 329 11.76 3.72 5.32
N ASN A 330 10.56 4.29 5.20
CA ASN A 330 10.23 5.13 4.05
C ASN A 330 10.58 6.59 4.32
N THR A 331 10.88 7.36 3.28
CA THR A 331 11.02 8.82 3.36
C THR A 331 9.92 9.51 2.55
N ALA A 332 9.22 10.50 3.12
CA ALA A 332 8.12 11.22 2.44
C ALA A 332 7.86 12.63 2.99
N GLU A 333 7.28 13.58 2.24
CA GLU A 333 6.72 14.78 2.90
C GLU A 333 5.64 14.37 3.94
N LYS A 334 4.76 13.45 3.55
CA LYS A 334 3.74 12.82 4.41
C LYS A 334 3.62 11.34 4.13
N LEU A 335 3.67 10.47 5.13
CA LEU A 335 3.60 9.03 4.86
C LEU A 335 2.18 8.63 4.34
N VAL A 336 1.14 8.97 5.09
CA VAL A 336 -0.27 8.75 4.70
C VAL A 336 -1.05 10.06 4.75
N ASN A 337 -1.66 10.44 3.64
CA ASN A 337 -2.37 11.69 3.47
C ASN A 337 -3.80 11.46 2.93
N VAL A 338 -4.80 11.65 3.78
CA VAL A 338 -6.22 11.49 3.47
C VAL A 338 -6.89 12.86 3.49
N ILE A 339 -7.36 13.35 2.34
CA ILE A 339 -7.97 14.67 2.18
C ILE A 339 -9.38 14.54 1.59
N ARG A 340 -10.28 15.44 2.00
CA ARG A 340 -11.66 15.61 1.49
C ARG A 340 -12.62 14.46 1.77
N THR A 341 -12.16 13.53 2.62
CA THR A 341 -12.68 12.21 3.00
C THR A 341 -14.16 11.84 2.82
N SER A 342 -14.27 10.53 2.58
CA SER A 342 -15.31 9.54 2.89
C SER A 342 -16.23 9.78 4.09
N ARG A 343 -17.40 9.12 4.04
CA ARG A 343 -18.40 9.05 5.10
C ARG A 343 -17.83 8.36 6.34
N LYS A 344 -17.19 7.21 6.18
CA LYS A 344 -16.53 6.49 7.28
C LYS A 344 -15.05 6.29 6.98
N VAL A 345 -14.21 6.54 7.96
CA VAL A 345 -12.76 6.31 7.90
C VAL A 345 -12.37 5.31 8.98
N VAL A 346 -11.78 4.19 8.59
CA VAL A 346 -11.28 3.15 9.50
C VAL A 346 -9.80 2.94 9.26
N ILE A 347 -8.98 3.23 10.26
CA ILE A 347 -7.53 3.03 10.25
C ILE A 347 -7.22 2.05 11.37
N HIS A 348 -6.83 0.84 11.01
CA HIS A 348 -6.80 -0.28 11.93
C HIS A 348 -5.57 -1.16 11.80
N ASP A 349 -4.94 -1.52 12.92
CA ASP A 349 -3.85 -2.50 12.97
C ASP A 349 -2.69 -2.18 12.00
N ASN A 350 -2.45 -0.90 11.67
CA ASN A 350 -1.33 -0.53 10.79
C ASN A 350 -0.04 -0.35 11.59
N SER A 351 1.09 -0.73 11.00
CA SER A 351 2.43 -0.56 11.57
C SER A 351 3.22 0.46 10.74
N MET A 352 3.61 1.58 11.36
CA MET A 352 4.36 2.68 10.77
C MET A 352 5.60 2.92 11.60
N MET A 353 6.72 2.32 11.19
CA MET A 353 7.95 2.29 11.99
C MET A 353 9.14 2.86 11.22
N HIS A 354 9.98 3.63 11.90
CA HIS A 354 11.25 4.14 11.36
C HIS A 354 11.13 4.90 10.05
N ASN A 355 10.00 5.55 9.78
CA ASN A 355 9.84 6.39 8.60
C ASN A 355 10.37 7.79 8.91
N GLU A 356 10.96 8.45 7.91
CA GLU A 356 11.38 9.84 7.99
C GLU A 356 10.45 10.71 7.17
N VAL A 357 9.88 11.77 7.76
CA VAL A 357 8.95 12.64 7.04
C VAL A 357 9.28 14.12 7.18
N ASP A 358 8.93 14.93 6.18
CA ASP A 358 9.11 16.38 6.29
C ASP A 358 8.01 17.02 7.16
N LYS A 359 6.81 16.41 7.21
CA LYS A 359 5.65 16.95 7.93
C LYS A 359 5.02 15.95 8.89
N SER A 360 4.39 14.88 8.39
CA SER A 360 3.63 13.99 9.27
C SER A 360 3.55 12.55 8.79
N ILE A 361 3.39 11.62 9.74
CA ILE A 361 3.22 10.19 9.45
C ILE A 361 1.79 9.93 8.98
N PHE A 362 0.81 10.43 9.72
CA PHE A 362 -0.59 10.33 9.32
C PHE A 362 -1.22 11.71 9.25
N ASN A 363 -1.93 12.00 8.16
CA ASN A 363 -2.66 13.25 7.98
C ASN A 363 -4.08 12.96 7.49
N LEU A 364 -5.08 13.32 8.29
CA LEU A 364 -6.49 13.31 7.91
C LEU A 364 -7.01 14.73 7.90
N VAL A 365 -7.40 15.23 6.72
CA VAL A 365 -7.96 16.58 6.55
C VAL A 365 -9.32 16.50 5.88
N THR A 366 -10.36 16.73 6.66
CA THR A 366 -11.74 16.80 6.18
C THR A 366 -12.05 18.27 5.84
N GLY A 367 -12.49 18.54 4.61
CA GLY A 367 -12.83 19.91 4.21
C GLY A 367 -14.07 20.41 4.94
N GLN A 368 -14.25 21.74 5.04
CA GLN A 368 -15.36 22.40 5.75
C GLN A 368 -16.77 21.88 5.42
N ARG A 369 -16.92 21.27 4.24
CA ARG A 369 -18.19 20.80 3.68
C ARG A 369 -18.43 19.31 3.82
N TYR A 370 -17.43 18.53 4.21
CA TYR A 370 -17.52 17.08 4.27
C TYR A 370 -17.81 16.61 5.68
N VAL A 371 -18.86 15.81 5.83
CA VAL A 371 -19.24 15.24 7.12
C VAL A 371 -18.64 13.85 7.26
N VAL A 372 -17.70 13.81 8.20
CA VAL A 372 -17.03 12.68 8.81
C VAL A 372 -17.83 11.50 9.37
N ASP A 373 -18.99 11.02 8.91
CA ASP A 373 -19.93 10.16 9.72
C ASP A 373 -19.35 9.21 10.80
N SER A 374 -18.18 8.56 10.60
CA SER A 374 -17.41 7.90 11.67
C SER A 374 -15.90 7.92 11.40
N PHE A 375 -15.07 8.09 12.43
CA PHE A 375 -13.62 7.95 12.33
C PHE A 375 -13.07 7.05 13.45
N ASN A 376 -12.49 5.92 13.06
CA ASN A 376 -11.86 4.97 13.96
C ASN A 376 -10.38 4.88 13.62
N PHE A 377 -9.53 5.25 14.56
CA PHE A 377 -8.08 5.10 14.48
C PHE A 377 -7.64 4.21 15.64
N THR A 378 -7.58 2.90 15.41
CA THR A 378 -7.44 1.94 16.50
C THR A 378 -6.37 0.89 16.24
N ARG A 379 -5.61 0.53 17.28
CA ARG A 379 -4.53 -0.48 17.20
C ARG A 379 -3.42 -0.19 16.18
N ASN A 380 -3.17 1.07 15.86
CA ASN A 380 -2.07 1.45 14.99
C ASN A 380 -0.77 1.65 15.81
N SER A 381 0.37 1.34 15.23
CA SER A 381 1.70 1.55 15.82
C SER A 381 2.47 2.58 15.02
N LEU A 382 2.74 3.74 15.61
CA LEU A 382 3.57 4.81 15.05
C LEU A 382 4.80 4.93 15.97
N ILE A 383 5.89 4.24 15.61
CA ILE A 383 7.05 4.07 16.50
C ILE A 383 8.34 4.46 15.79
N ALA A 384 9.21 5.18 16.51
CA ALA A 384 10.55 5.56 16.08
C ALA A 384 10.58 6.25 14.71
N ASN A 385 9.50 6.96 14.34
CA ASN A 385 9.51 7.79 13.16
C ASN A 385 10.26 9.10 13.44
N GLY A 386 10.85 9.68 12.39
CA GLY A 386 11.66 10.88 12.48
C GLY A 386 11.21 11.99 11.52
N LEU A 387 11.76 13.18 11.74
CA LEU A 387 11.61 14.31 10.82
C LEU A 387 12.84 14.43 9.92
N ARG A 388 12.62 14.48 8.60
CA ARG A 388 13.67 14.74 7.61
C ARG A 388 13.92 16.26 7.56
N ARG A 389 14.73 16.76 8.48
CA ARG A 389 15.06 18.20 8.53
C ARG A 389 16.12 18.52 7.48
N HIS A 390 15.68 19.03 6.33
CA HIS A 390 16.59 19.56 5.30
C HIS A 390 17.21 20.91 5.68
N ASP A 391 16.60 21.67 6.60
CA ASP A 391 17.17 22.94 7.03
C ASP A 391 16.70 23.34 8.43
N LEU A 392 17.63 23.41 9.38
CA LEU A 392 17.36 23.88 10.76
C LEU A 392 17.18 25.41 10.82
N SER A 393 17.41 26.13 9.71
CA SER A 393 17.49 27.60 9.69
C SER A 393 16.16 28.33 9.50
N LEU A 394 15.08 27.65 9.12
CA LEU A 394 13.78 28.30 8.93
C LEU A 394 13.04 28.48 10.28
N PRO A 395 12.66 29.72 10.64
CA PRO A 395 11.93 30.00 11.87
C PRO A 395 10.57 29.30 11.82
N TYR A 396 10.42 28.38 12.76
CA TYR A 396 9.51 27.26 12.81
C TYR A 396 8.02 27.64 12.88
N ASN A 397 7.19 27.04 12.03
CA ASN A 397 5.79 26.77 12.40
C ASN A 397 5.76 25.40 13.09
N ALA A 398 5.98 25.40 14.41
CA ALA A 398 5.97 24.21 15.28
C ALA A 398 4.69 23.36 15.22
N THR A 399 3.65 23.84 14.54
CA THR A 399 2.41 23.13 14.30
C THR A 399 2.53 22.00 13.28
N ASN A 400 3.65 21.91 12.54
CA ASN A 400 3.85 20.89 11.50
C ASN A 400 4.63 19.67 11.97
N ASP A 401 5.27 19.72 13.15
CA ASP A 401 6.04 18.60 13.72
C ASP A 401 5.15 17.63 14.47
N VAL A 402 4.38 16.85 13.73
CA VAL A 402 3.38 15.97 14.33
C VAL A 402 3.41 14.59 13.72
N ALA A 403 3.41 13.55 14.56
CA ALA A 403 3.28 12.19 14.07
C ALA A 403 1.91 11.97 13.39
N ALA A 404 0.80 12.29 14.06
CA ALA A 404 -0.55 12.22 13.51
C ALA A 404 -1.33 13.55 13.58
N VAL A 405 -1.80 14.03 12.42
CA VAL A 405 -2.64 15.24 12.29
C VAL A 405 -4.06 14.84 11.90
N ILE A 406 -5.04 15.27 12.69
CA ILE A 406 -6.46 15.07 12.40
C ILE A 406 -7.17 16.42 12.41
N CYS A 407 -7.48 16.91 11.23
CA CYS A 407 -8.27 18.11 11.00
C CYS A 407 -9.65 17.70 10.50
N SER A 408 -10.70 17.90 11.32
CA SER A 408 -12.08 17.64 10.90
C SER A 408 -12.96 18.87 10.96
N SER A 409 -13.75 19.10 9.92
CA SER A 409 -14.70 20.21 9.89
C SER A 409 -15.94 19.98 10.74
N ARG A 410 -16.34 18.73 10.96
CA ARG A 410 -17.51 18.36 11.76
C ARG A 410 -17.20 17.24 12.73
N ILE A 411 -17.89 17.30 13.85
CA ILE A 411 -17.67 16.42 14.99
C ILE A 411 -18.52 15.16 14.84
N ILE A 412 -17.89 14.05 15.17
CA ILE A 412 -18.31 12.69 14.91
C ILE A 412 -17.76 11.85 16.07
N PRO A 413 -18.41 10.73 16.46
CA PRO A 413 -17.80 9.69 17.29
C PRO A 413 -16.42 9.31 16.73
N THR A 414 -15.39 9.86 17.34
CA THR A 414 -14.00 9.62 16.97
C THR A 414 -13.41 8.78 18.06
N SER A 415 -12.97 7.58 17.70
CA SER A 415 -12.27 6.68 18.61
C SER A 415 -10.82 6.60 18.17
N ILE A 416 -9.93 7.06 19.05
CA ILE A 416 -8.49 6.94 18.92
C ILE A 416 -8.02 6.13 20.11
N ASN A 417 -8.10 4.81 20.04
CA ASN A 417 -7.79 3.95 21.17
C ASN A 417 -6.86 2.80 20.78
N GLU A 418 -6.19 2.22 21.78
CA GLU A 418 -5.35 1.03 21.61
C GLU A 418 -4.14 1.24 20.66
N ASN A 419 -3.75 2.49 20.36
CA ASN A 419 -2.61 2.81 19.49
C ASN A 419 -1.30 2.94 20.29
N PHE A 420 -0.17 2.80 19.59
CA PHE A 420 1.17 2.99 20.12
C PHE A 420 1.81 4.20 19.46
N PHE A 421 2.05 5.25 20.23
CA PHE A 421 2.71 6.48 19.80
C PHE A 421 4.05 6.61 20.52
N GLU A 422 5.16 6.52 19.78
CA GLU A 422 6.50 6.67 20.35
C GLU A 422 7.46 7.26 19.32
N ASN A 423 7.35 8.57 19.06
CA ASN A 423 8.11 9.28 18.04
C ASN A 423 8.87 10.45 18.69
N PRO A 424 10.00 10.20 19.37
CA PRO A 424 10.67 11.20 20.22
C PRO A 424 11.21 12.42 19.47
N LEU A 425 11.28 12.36 18.14
CA LEU A 425 11.73 13.47 17.30
C LEU A 425 10.59 14.43 16.90
N PHE A 426 9.34 14.10 17.21
CA PHE A 426 8.20 14.98 16.98
C PHE A 426 7.88 15.78 18.25
N ALA A 427 7.47 17.04 18.06
CA ALA A 427 6.99 17.87 19.16
C ALA A 427 5.66 17.33 19.72
N TRP A 428 4.83 16.76 18.85
CA TRP A 428 3.51 16.22 19.20
C TRP A 428 3.32 14.84 18.58
N GLU A 429 2.73 13.93 19.35
CA GLU A 429 2.24 12.67 18.80
C GLU A 429 0.94 12.88 18.03
N LEU A 430 0.10 13.79 18.52
CA LEU A 430 -1.25 13.96 18.02
C LEU A 430 -1.69 15.42 18.08
N ILE A 431 -2.14 15.92 16.94
CA ILE A 431 -2.84 17.21 16.84
C ILE A 431 -4.25 17.01 16.35
N PHE A 432 -5.20 17.60 17.08
CA PHE A 432 -6.58 17.75 16.62
C PHE A 432 -6.90 19.19 16.31
N THR A 433 -7.46 19.44 15.13
CA THR A 433 -8.04 20.73 14.78
C THR A 433 -9.47 20.56 14.31
N LEU A 434 -10.36 21.43 14.80
CA LEU A 434 -11.75 21.51 14.35
C LEU A 434 -12.00 22.82 13.62
N SER A 435 -12.88 22.78 12.63
CA SER A 435 -13.48 24.00 12.09
C SER A 435 -14.35 24.65 13.17
N GLN A 436 -14.23 25.98 13.30
CA GLN A 436 -14.71 26.84 14.39
C GLN A 436 -16.20 26.76 14.76
N THR A 437 -17.00 25.94 14.08
CA THR A 437 -18.46 25.99 14.13
C THR A 437 -19.12 25.07 15.16
N PHE A 438 -18.35 24.24 15.90
CA PHE A 438 -18.94 23.27 16.82
C PHE A 438 -18.25 23.25 18.20
N ARG A 439 -19.05 23.03 19.25
CA ARG A 439 -18.61 23.04 20.66
C ARG A 439 -17.53 21.99 20.94
N PRO A 440 -16.66 22.21 21.94
CA PRO A 440 -15.65 21.22 22.31
C PRO A 440 -16.34 19.94 22.79
N HIS A 441 -16.22 18.88 22.01
CA HIS A 441 -16.60 17.53 22.39
C HIS A 441 -15.37 16.77 22.89
N GLU A 442 -15.62 15.76 23.71
CA GLU A 442 -14.59 14.84 24.17
C GLU A 442 -14.38 13.75 23.11
N ILE A 443 -13.13 13.56 22.71
CA ILE A 443 -12.69 12.46 21.82
C ILE A 443 -12.22 11.32 22.72
N ASP A 444 -12.65 10.09 22.41
CA ASP A 444 -12.18 8.92 23.15
C ASP A 444 -10.74 8.59 22.74
N GLY A 445 -9.80 8.87 23.65
CA GLY A 445 -8.36 8.71 23.49
C GLY A 445 -7.78 7.61 24.40
N LYS A 446 -8.62 6.76 24.96
CA LYS A 446 -8.24 5.81 26.02
C LYS A 446 -7.39 4.67 25.48
N TYR A 447 -6.66 4.03 26.39
CA TYR A 447 -5.89 2.81 26.14
C TYR A 447 -4.82 2.95 25.04
N ASN A 448 -4.33 4.15 24.76
CA ASN A 448 -3.14 4.33 23.92
C ASN A 448 -1.87 4.30 24.78
N TRP A 449 -0.76 3.85 24.18
CA TRP A 449 0.59 4.13 24.67
C TRP A 449 1.06 5.45 24.06
N TRP A 450 1.48 6.39 24.90
CA TRP A 450 1.92 7.73 24.48
C TRP A 450 3.44 7.92 24.60
N GLY A 451 4.19 6.84 24.74
CA GLY A 451 5.65 6.87 24.92
C GLY A 451 6.11 7.27 26.32
N SER A 452 5.20 7.43 27.28
CA SER A 452 5.52 7.68 28.70
C SER A 452 4.39 7.19 29.61
N LYS A 453 4.73 6.92 30.88
CA LYS A 453 3.79 6.66 31.97
C LYS A 453 3.50 7.89 32.83
N ASP A 454 4.27 8.97 32.67
CA ASP A 454 4.03 10.23 33.40
C ASP A 454 2.94 11.02 32.67
N GLU A 455 1.81 11.23 33.34
CA GLU A 455 0.68 11.99 32.83
C GLU A 455 1.10 13.39 32.34
N LYS A 456 2.05 14.05 33.00
CA LYS A 456 2.53 15.38 32.60
C LYS A 456 3.23 15.34 31.25
N GLU A 457 4.07 14.35 31.00
CA GLU A 457 4.73 14.17 29.70
C GLU A 457 3.72 13.83 28.61
N ILE A 458 2.70 13.01 28.93
CA ILE A 458 1.62 12.68 27.98
C ILE A 458 0.85 13.94 27.59
N ILE A 459 0.48 14.79 28.55
CA ILE A 459 -0.18 16.09 28.30
C ILE A 459 0.65 16.94 27.33
N LEU A 460 1.98 16.95 27.49
CA LEU A 460 2.88 17.74 26.65
C LEU A 460 3.02 17.20 25.22
N ARG A 461 2.68 15.93 24.95
CA ARG A 461 2.75 15.30 23.63
C ARG A 461 1.44 15.38 22.83
N ILE A 462 0.36 15.87 23.43
CA ILE A 462 -0.97 15.94 22.81
C ILE A 462 -1.38 17.41 22.66
N PHE A 463 -1.65 17.85 21.43
CA PHE A 463 -2.16 19.20 21.17
C PHE A 463 -3.69 19.21 21.04
N ASP A 464 -4.37 19.59 22.13
CA ASP A 464 -5.84 19.57 22.24
C ASP A 464 -6.40 20.81 23.00
N PHE A 465 -7.62 20.71 23.53
CA PHE A 465 -8.29 21.73 24.35
C PHE A 465 -7.40 22.40 25.40
N ARG A 466 -6.46 21.66 26.02
CA ARG A 466 -5.57 22.19 27.08
C ARG A 466 -4.60 23.24 26.54
N TRP A 467 -4.22 23.11 25.27
CA TRP A 467 -3.35 24.07 24.58
C TRP A 467 -4.14 25.24 24.01
N ARG A 468 -5.34 24.98 23.49
CA ARG A 468 -6.25 26.00 22.98
C ARG A 468 -7.70 25.62 23.26
N ASN A 469 -8.40 26.46 24.02
CA ASN A 469 -9.76 26.20 24.52
C ASN A 469 -10.86 26.02 23.44
N TYR A 470 -10.56 26.27 22.17
CA TYR A 470 -11.49 26.02 21.04
C TYR A 470 -11.25 24.67 20.36
N LEU A 471 -10.20 23.93 20.73
CA LEU A 471 -9.92 22.59 20.23
C LEU A 471 -10.77 21.55 20.99
N PRO A 472 -11.02 20.37 20.39
CA PRO A 472 -11.67 19.28 21.12
C PRO A 472 -10.78 18.78 22.25
N ARG A 473 -11.41 18.22 23.30
CA ARG A 473 -10.70 17.65 24.45
C ARG A 473 -10.44 16.17 24.15
N LEU A 474 -9.20 15.71 24.28
CA LEU A 474 -8.91 14.27 24.19
C LEU A 474 -9.00 13.64 25.58
N ASN A 475 -9.88 12.66 25.75
CA ASN A 475 -9.92 11.84 26.96
C ASN A 475 -8.91 10.70 26.83
N PHE A 476 -7.66 10.96 27.23
CA PHE A 476 -6.55 10.02 27.08
C PHE A 476 -6.41 9.02 28.25
N SER A 477 -7.24 9.11 29.29
CA SER A 477 -7.14 8.30 30.51
C SER A 477 -8.31 7.31 30.65
N PRO A 478 -8.06 6.03 30.97
CA PRO A 478 -6.74 5.43 31.23
C PRO A 478 -5.88 5.32 29.97
N PHE A 479 -4.55 5.30 30.13
CA PHE A 479 -3.56 5.05 29.08
C PHE A 479 -2.73 3.80 29.42
N LEU A 480 -2.04 3.23 28.42
CA LEU A 480 -1.22 2.03 28.63
C LEU A 480 0.02 2.36 29.47
N ALA A 481 0.40 1.44 30.36
CA ALA A 481 1.55 1.62 31.25
C ALA A 481 2.91 1.28 30.61
N SER A 482 2.90 0.49 29.52
CA SER A 482 4.08 0.17 28.73
C SER A 482 3.75 0.04 27.25
N ALA A 483 4.81 0.10 26.42
CA ALA A 483 4.75 -0.15 24.98
C ALA A 483 4.46 -1.61 24.62
N ASN A 484 4.51 -2.52 25.60
CA ASN A 484 4.37 -3.95 25.37
C ASN A 484 3.02 -4.45 25.87
N LEU A 485 2.14 -4.84 24.94
CA LEU A 485 0.81 -5.37 25.25
C LEU A 485 0.88 -6.56 26.22
N SER A 486 1.93 -7.39 26.15
CA SER A 486 2.04 -8.53 27.07
C SER A 486 2.09 -8.08 28.52
N ASP A 487 2.75 -6.95 28.82
CA ASP A 487 2.84 -6.42 30.19
C ASP A 487 1.47 -5.97 30.71
N VAL A 488 0.57 -5.60 29.81
CA VAL A 488 -0.81 -5.18 30.11
C VAL A 488 -1.70 -6.41 30.38
N PHE A 489 -1.47 -7.53 29.69
CA PHE A 489 -2.25 -8.76 29.84
C PHE A 489 -1.70 -9.74 30.89
N THR A 490 -0.44 -9.63 31.33
CA THR A 490 0.11 -10.45 32.42
C THR A 490 -0.45 -10.10 33.80
N GLY A 491 -1.23 -9.03 33.90
CA GLY A 491 -2.10 -8.81 35.03
C GLY A 491 -3.25 -9.80 35.02
N GLU A 492 -3.02 -11.04 35.47
CA GLU A 492 -4.08 -11.74 36.19
C GLU A 492 -4.52 -10.77 37.29
N THR A 493 -5.64 -10.11 37.08
CA THR A 493 -6.30 -9.31 38.09
C THR A 493 -6.77 -10.28 39.17
N ARG A 494 -5.85 -10.70 40.05
CA ARG A 494 -6.19 -11.08 41.40
C ARG A 494 -6.70 -9.81 42.04
N VAL A 495 -7.98 -9.55 41.82
CA VAL A 495 -8.78 -8.69 42.68
C VAL A 495 -8.70 -9.35 44.04
N ASN A 496 -7.66 -9.00 44.80
CA ASN A 496 -7.61 -9.25 46.23
C ASN A 496 -8.75 -8.40 46.80
N PHE A 497 -9.92 -9.01 46.94
CA PHE A 497 -10.89 -8.55 47.92
C PHE A 497 -10.13 -8.57 49.24
N GLY A 498 -9.70 -7.39 49.69
CA GLY A 498 -9.13 -7.24 51.01
C GLY A 498 -10.12 -7.85 51.99
N ASN A 499 -9.67 -8.84 52.75
CA ASN A 499 -10.35 -9.34 53.94
C ASN A 499 -10.44 -8.19 54.95
N GLY A 500 -11.40 -7.28 54.72
CA GLY A 500 -11.95 -6.45 55.78
C GLY A 500 -12.67 -7.40 56.72
N SER A 501 -12.08 -7.59 57.90
CA SER A 501 -12.69 -8.28 59.03
C SER A 501 -14.00 -7.59 59.39
N VAL A 502 -15.11 -8.11 58.88
CA VAL A 502 -16.46 -7.78 59.34
C VAL A 502 -16.67 -8.49 60.68
N GLU A 503 -16.68 -7.68 61.72
CA GLU A 503 -17.11 -8.05 63.07
C GLU A 503 -18.56 -8.55 63.01
N ARG A 504 -18.79 -9.71 63.61
CA ARG A 504 -20.07 -10.42 63.58
C ARG A 504 -21.01 -9.80 64.61
N ASP A 505 -22.20 -9.39 64.18
CA ASP A 505 -23.42 -9.55 64.97
C ASP A 505 -24.49 -10.28 64.13
N ARG A 506 -25.05 -11.32 64.74
CA ARG A 506 -26.11 -12.23 64.25
C ARG A 506 -27.46 -11.81 64.86
N PRO A 507 -28.62 -12.45 64.54
CA PRO A 507 -29.10 -13.01 63.26
C PRO A 507 -30.62 -12.75 63.03
N THR A 508 -31.16 -13.30 61.93
CA THR A 508 -32.56 -13.77 61.60
C THR A 508 -32.96 -13.23 60.21
N SER A 509 -33.51 -13.96 59.24
CA SER A 509 -34.03 -15.33 59.09
C SER A 509 -34.42 -15.53 57.59
N GLY A 510 -34.42 -16.78 57.09
CA GLY A 510 -35.06 -17.18 55.83
C GLY A 510 -34.08 -17.60 54.72
N GLU A 511 -33.83 -18.90 54.51
CA GLU A 511 -34.44 -19.75 53.45
C GLU A 511 -33.91 -19.41 52.03
N THR A 512 -33.48 -20.29 51.13
CA THR A 512 -33.35 -21.76 51.04
C THR A 512 -32.33 -22.09 49.93
N SER A 513 -31.62 -23.19 50.15
CA SER A 513 -30.80 -24.06 49.28
C SER A 513 -30.86 -24.00 47.74
N ARG A 514 -29.68 -24.13 47.10
CA ARG A 514 -29.33 -25.29 46.24
C ARG A 514 -27.81 -25.44 46.09
N ASN A 515 -27.29 -26.57 46.60
CA ASN A 515 -25.92 -27.05 46.47
C ASN A 515 -25.75 -27.90 45.19
N VAL A 516 -24.59 -27.80 44.55
CA VAL A 516 -23.97 -28.92 43.82
C VAL A 516 -22.50 -28.99 44.25
N ASN A 517 -22.14 -30.11 44.86
CA ASN A 517 -20.78 -30.52 45.23
C ASN A 517 -20.05 -31.09 44.01
N VAL A 518 -18.75 -30.78 43.87
CA VAL A 518 -17.76 -31.73 43.33
C VAL A 518 -16.47 -31.62 44.14
N ASN A 519 -16.02 -32.77 44.64
CA ASN A 519 -14.84 -32.98 45.49
C ASN A 519 -13.52 -32.81 44.73
N PHE A 520 -12.51 -32.34 45.46
CA PHE A 520 -11.08 -32.41 45.11
C PHE A 520 -10.46 -33.69 45.70
N GLY A 521 -9.62 -34.35 44.90
CA GLY A 521 -8.73 -35.43 45.33
C GLY A 521 -7.33 -34.89 45.65
N ASN A 522 -6.80 -35.35 46.78
CA ASN A 522 -5.46 -35.10 47.31
C ASN A 522 -4.39 -35.96 46.62
N ASP A 523 -3.14 -35.59 46.93
CA ASP A 523 -1.91 -36.40 47.08
C ASP A 523 -0.76 -35.81 46.25
N SER A 524 0.49 -35.68 46.71
CA SER A 524 1.14 -36.04 47.97
C SER A 524 2.47 -35.27 48.08
N VAL A 525 2.92 -35.14 49.32
CA VAL A 525 4.15 -34.49 49.80
C VAL A 525 5.38 -35.36 49.54
N GLU A 526 6.50 -34.76 49.13
CA GLU A 526 7.82 -35.20 49.62
C GLU A 526 8.83 -34.04 49.65
N ARG A 527 9.61 -33.98 50.73
CA ARG A 527 10.69 -33.01 51.01
C ARG A 527 12.03 -33.70 50.75
N ASP A 528 13.02 -32.96 50.25
CA ASP A 528 14.38 -33.03 50.81
C ASP A 528 15.24 -31.79 50.47
N ARG A 529 16.25 -31.56 51.31
CA ARG A 529 17.05 -30.34 51.51
C ARG A 529 18.48 -30.45 50.87
N PRO A 530 19.36 -29.42 50.95
CA PRO A 530 20.11 -28.89 49.80
C PRO A 530 21.61 -29.22 49.77
N THR A 531 22.26 -29.04 48.61
CA THR A 531 23.71 -28.77 48.49
C THR A 531 24.08 -27.90 47.29
N SER A 532 24.83 -26.83 47.62
CA SER A 532 25.86 -26.07 46.89
C SER A 532 26.06 -26.23 45.36
N GLY A 533 25.90 -25.10 44.66
CA GLY A 533 26.97 -24.39 43.92
C GLY A 533 27.60 -25.03 42.68
N GLU A 534 27.20 -24.55 41.49
CA GLU A 534 28.11 -24.06 40.45
C GLU A 534 27.30 -23.38 39.32
N THR A 535 27.71 -22.17 38.95
CA THR A 535 27.07 -21.33 37.94
C THR A 535 27.57 -21.67 36.54
N THR A 536 26.74 -22.35 35.75
CA THR A 536 26.81 -22.30 34.27
C THR A 536 25.42 -21.95 33.76
N SER A 537 25.30 -20.80 33.10
CA SER A 537 24.06 -20.33 32.46
C SER A 537 23.73 -21.19 31.25
N SER A 538 23.00 -22.28 31.47
CA SER A 538 22.29 -23.00 30.41
C SER A 538 21.01 -22.26 30.08
N ILE A 539 20.84 -21.92 28.80
CA ILE A 539 19.58 -21.46 28.22
C ILE A 539 18.50 -22.48 28.59
N GLU A 540 17.51 -22.07 29.39
CA GLU A 540 16.33 -22.89 29.68
C GLU A 540 15.62 -23.18 28.36
N GLU A 541 15.43 -24.48 28.08
CA GLU A 541 14.69 -24.97 26.92
C GLU A 541 13.28 -24.38 26.92
N LEU A 542 13.03 -23.50 25.94
CA LEU A 542 11.68 -23.13 25.51
C LEU A 542 10.97 -24.41 25.08
N LYS A 543 10.10 -24.93 25.93
CA LYS A 543 9.21 -26.05 25.59
C LYS A 543 8.22 -25.58 24.52
N PHE A 544 8.53 -25.87 23.26
CA PHE A 544 7.61 -25.72 22.14
C PHE A 544 6.42 -26.67 22.35
N SER A 545 5.20 -26.17 22.12
CA SER A 545 4.00 -26.99 22.15
C SER A 545 4.07 -28.09 21.09
N ALA A 546 3.75 -29.33 21.50
CA ALA A 546 3.78 -30.51 20.65
C ALA A 546 2.86 -30.34 19.42
N GLY A 547 3.45 -30.22 18.23
CA GLY A 547 2.68 -30.13 16.98
C GLY A 547 3.46 -29.71 15.74
N GLU A 548 4.64 -29.09 15.89
CA GLU A 548 5.42 -28.59 14.73
C GLU A 548 6.38 -29.66 14.18
N PRO A 549 6.57 -29.76 12.85
CA PRO A 549 7.57 -30.63 12.25
C PRO A 549 8.99 -30.19 12.67
N GLU A 550 9.77 -31.12 13.21
CA GLU A 550 11.16 -30.93 13.67
C GLU A 550 12.08 -30.30 12.59
N GLU A 551 11.73 -30.52 11.31
CA GLU A 551 12.39 -29.97 10.14
C GLU A 551 12.22 -28.43 10.00
N MET A 552 11.05 -27.88 10.37
CA MET A 552 10.82 -26.42 10.36
C MET A 552 11.57 -25.72 11.49
N VAL A 553 11.58 -26.32 12.68
CA VAL A 553 12.34 -25.79 13.84
C VAL A 553 13.84 -25.76 13.53
N THR A 554 14.35 -26.79 12.86
CA THR A 554 15.76 -26.88 12.46
C THR A 554 16.11 -25.82 11.40
N THR A 555 15.26 -25.66 10.37
CA THR A 555 15.46 -24.67 9.32
C THR A 555 15.47 -23.24 9.89
N TRP A 556 14.55 -22.93 10.80
CA TRP A 556 14.49 -21.61 11.43
C TRP A 556 15.66 -21.33 12.38
N SER A 557 16.12 -22.34 13.10
CA SER A 557 17.31 -22.19 13.96
C SER A 557 18.55 -21.84 13.12
N GLN A 558 18.66 -22.40 11.91
CA GLN A 558 19.72 -22.07 10.97
C GLN A 558 19.59 -20.66 10.40
N GLU A 559 18.38 -20.22 10.03
CA GLU A 559 18.12 -18.85 9.54
C GLU A 559 18.47 -17.80 10.60
N ILE A 560 18.03 -18.00 11.85
CA ILE A 560 18.33 -17.09 12.97
C ILE A 560 19.84 -17.03 13.24
N ALA A 561 20.52 -18.18 13.25
CA ALA A 561 21.97 -18.24 13.44
C ALA A 561 22.72 -17.53 12.30
N GLN A 562 22.24 -17.64 11.05
CA GLN A 562 22.83 -16.96 9.90
C GLN A 562 22.65 -15.43 9.97
N GLU A 563 21.48 -14.95 10.40
CA GLU A 563 21.23 -13.52 10.58
C GLU A 563 22.06 -12.93 11.74
N LEU A 564 22.16 -13.64 12.87
CA LEU A 564 23.04 -13.24 13.97
C LEU A 564 24.51 -13.18 13.52
N SER A 565 24.98 -14.16 12.75
CA SER A 565 26.33 -14.14 12.17
C SER A 565 26.56 -12.94 11.25
N HIS A 566 25.56 -12.54 10.45
CA HIS A 566 25.65 -11.38 9.59
C HIS A 566 25.64 -10.05 10.38
N ALA A 567 24.89 -9.99 11.48
CA ALA A 567 24.90 -8.88 12.41
C ALA A 567 26.27 -8.70 13.08
N ASP A 568 26.89 -9.79 13.54
CA ASP A 568 28.23 -9.76 14.15
C ASP A 568 29.30 -9.29 13.16
N LYS A 569 29.26 -9.78 11.91
CA LYS A 569 30.15 -9.31 10.83
C LYS A 569 29.97 -7.81 10.56
N SER A 570 28.73 -7.33 10.53
CA SER A 570 28.44 -5.91 10.35
C SER A 570 28.98 -5.05 11.50
N CYS A 571 28.86 -5.53 12.75
CA CYS A 571 29.45 -4.84 13.92
C CYS A 571 30.97 -4.79 13.82
N ALA A 572 31.62 -5.88 13.41
CA ALA A 572 33.07 -5.92 13.24
C ALA A 572 33.57 -4.92 12.19
N GLU A 573 32.86 -4.76 11.07
CA GLU A 573 33.19 -3.76 10.05
C GLU A 573 32.98 -2.31 10.54
N LEU A 574 31.91 -2.06 11.30
CA LEU A 574 31.69 -0.74 11.92
C LEU A 574 32.80 -0.39 12.92
N CYS A 575 33.26 -1.36 13.73
CA CYS A 575 34.40 -1.16 14.62
C CYS A 575 35.70 -0.87 13.85
N LYS A 576 35.92 -1.50 12.69
CA LYS A 576 37.08 -1.19 11.82
C LYS A 576 36.98 0.23 11.26
N CYS A 577 35.81 0.65 10.79
CA CYS A 577 35.59 2.01 10.29
C CYS A 577 35.83 3.07 11.38
N ALA A 578 35.29 2.84 12.58
CA ALA A 578 35.50 3.74 13.71
C ALA A 578 36.99 3.88 14.07
N LYS A 579 37.73 2.77 14.02
CA LYS A 579 39.18 2.77 14.25
C LYS A 579 39.96 3.48 13.13
N ALA A 580 39.59 3.26 11.87
CA ALA A 580 40.20 3.93 10.72
C ALA A 580 40.01 5.46 10.79
N ILE A 581 38.82 5.92 11.19
CA ILE A 581 38.54 7.33 11.42
C ILE A 581 39.43 7.88 12.55
N ASP A 582 39.54 7.18 13.68
CA ASP A 582 40.40 7.59 14.80
C ASP A 582 41.90 7.66 14.40
N ASP A 583 42.36 6.71 13.58
CA ASP A 583 43.72 6.67 13.05
C ASP A 583 43.96 7.81 12.03
N GLU A 584 42.99 8.13 11.18
CA GLU A 584 43.04 9.25 10.24
C GLU A 584 43.07 10.60 10.97
N PHE A 585 42.28 10.75 12.05
CA PHE A 585 42.32 11.91 12.94
C PHE A 585 43.68 12.09 13.61
N LYS A 586 44.33 11.00 14.04
CA LYS A 586 45.69 11.05 14.61
C LYS A 586 46.75 11.36 13.56
N ALA A 587 46.59 10.85 12.33
CA ALA A 587 47.53 11.07 11.23
C ALA A 587 47.45 12.48 10.64
N ALA A 588 46.30 13.15 10.71
CA ALA A 588 46.09 14.49 10.14
C ALA A 588 46.90 15.61 10.82
N GLY A 589 47.55 15.34 11.95
CA GLY A 589 48.40 16.31 12.67
C GLY A 589 47.59 17.45 13.31
N GLU A 590 48.05 17.93 14.46
CA GLU A 590 47.42 18.97 15.28
C GLU A 590 47.40 20.37 14.62
N ALA A 591 46.79 20.51 13.45
CA ALA A 591 46.50 21.80 12.84
C ALA A 591 45.24 22.40 13.49
N LYS A 592 45.41 23.03 14.66
CA LYS A 592 44.51 23.98 15.34
C LYS A 592 43.01 23.87 15.00
N ARG A 593 42.40 22.70 15.18
CA ARG A 593 40.95 22.64 15.45
C ARG A 593 40.76 22.82 16.95
N PRO A 594 39.81 23.66 17.41
CA PRO A 594 39.52 23.79 18.84
C PRO A 594 39.16 22.40 19.40
N GLU A 595 39.79 21.98 20.50
CA GLU A 595 39.52 20.67 21.15
C GLU A 595 38.02 20.45 21.41
N THR A 596 37.27 21.53 21.63
CA THR A 596 35.82 21.52 21.84
C THR A 596 35.02 21.06 20.61
N VAL A 597 35.49 21.30 19.39
CA VAL A 597 34.83 20.85 18.16
C VAL A 597 35.07 19.37 17.93
N ILE A 598 36.30 18.90 18.18
CA ILE A 598 36.66 17.48 18.06
C ILE A 598 35.88 16.66 19.09
N GLU A 599 35.78 17.13 20.33
CA GLU A 599 35.05 16.43 21.39
C GLU A 599 33.55 16.39 21.12
N PHE A 600 32.98 17.46 20.56
CA PHE A 600 31.58 17.48 20.12
C PHE A 600 31.32 16.49 18.96
N GLU A 601 32.20 16.46 17.95
CA GLU A 601 32.08 15.51 16.83
C GLU A 601 32.20 14.05 17.31
N LYS A 602 33.11 13.76 18.25
CA LYS A 602 33.24 12.43 18.87
C LYS A 602 31.98 12.03 19.63
N GLN A 603 31.40 12.94 20.43
CA GLN A 603 30.15 12.67 21.13
C GLN A 603 28.99 12.43 20.16
N LEU A 604 28.93 13.20 19.06
CA LEU A 604 27.89 13.05 18.04
C LEU A 604 28.00 11.70 17.30
N VAL A 605 29.22 11.27 16.93
CA VAL A 605 29.45 9.96 16.30
C VAL A 605 29.11 8.82 17.26
N LYS A 606 29.49 8.95 18.54
CA LYS A 606 29.14 7.96 19.57
C LYS A 606 27.63 7.84 19.77
N GLN A 607 26.90 8.96 19.84
CA GLN A 607 25.43 8.96 19.95
C GLN A 607 24.76 8.32 18.73
N LYS A 608 25.28 8.57 17.52
CA LYS A 608 24.78 7.93 16.29
C LYS A 608 24.98 6.40 16.31
N LEU A 609 26.16 5.94 16.71
CA LEU A 609 26.47 4.51 16.83
C LEU A 609 25.62 3.82 17.90
N GLU A 610 25.42 4.44 19.06
CA GLU A 610 24.55 3.91 20.12
C GLU A 610 23.08 3.84 19.67
N ALA A 611 22.62 4.84 18.92
CA ALA A 611 21.29 4.85 18.33
C ALA A 611 21.10 3.74 17.27
N GLU A 612 22.06 3.57 16.35
CA GLU A 612 22.03 2.48 15.36
C GLU A 612 22.06 1.10 16.04
N PHE A 613 22.86 0.91 17.09
CA PHE A 613 22.93 -0.34 17.81
C PHE A 613 21.58 -0.67 18.49
N LYS A 614 21.00 0.31 19.19
CA LYS A 614 19.69 0.16 19.84
C LYS A 614 18.57 -0.05 18.82
N GLN A 615 18.66 0.58 17.64
CA GLN A 615 17.75 0.37 16.53
C GLN A 615 17.82 -1.07 16.00
N LYS A 616 19.03 -1.62 15.83
CA LYS A 616 19.23 -3.01 15.40
C LYS A 616 18.68 -4.01 16.42
N GLU A 617 18.93 -3.76 17.71
CA GLU A 617 18.39 -4.59 18.80
C GLU A 617 16.85 -4.60 18.80
N LEU A 618 16.22 -3.43 18.65
CA LEU A 618 14.76 -3.31 18.57
C LEU A 618 14.19 -3.98 17.32
N SER A 619 14.88 -3.91 16.18
CA SER A 619 14.49 -4.59 14.94
C SER A 619 14.50 -6.11 15.08
N VAL A 620 15.50 -6.68 15.76
CA VAL A 620 15.57 -8.13 16.01
C VAL A 620 14.44 -8.55 16.97
N LYS A 621 14.19 -7.77 18.02
CA LYS A 621 13.10 -8.04 18.97
C LYS A 621 11.72 -7.94 18.33
N SER A 622 11.50 -6.96 17.46
CA SER A 622 10.23 -6.77 16.75
C SER A 622 9.99 -7.88 15.72
N PHE A 623 11.02 -8.30 14.98
CA PHE A 623 10.93 -9.44 14.06
C PHE A 623 10.57 -10.73 14.79
N ALA A 624 11.22 -11.01 15.93
CA ALA A 624 10.89 -12.15 16.78
C ALA A 624 9.44 -12.08 17.30
N ALA A 625 8.97 -10.90 17.74
CA ALA A 625 7.62 -10.71 18.23
C ALA A 625 6.54 -10.86 17.14
N VAL A 626 6.81 -10.41 15.91
CA VAL A 626 5.90 -10.59 14.76
C VAL A 626 5.82 -12.05 14.36
N LYS A 627 6.96 -12.77 14.32
CA LYS A 627 6.99 -14.21 14.02
C LYS A 627 6.24 -15.01 15.10
N TYR A 628 6.41 -14.65 16.38
CA TYR A 628 5.67 -15.24 17.50
C TYR A 628 4.15 -14.98 17.43
N ARG A 629 3.71 -13.77 17.03
CA ARG A 629 2.29 -13.46 16.82
C ARG A 629 1.65 -14.23 15.67
N ASN A 630 2.40 -14.55 14.61
CA ASN A 630 1.88 -15.35 13.50
C ASN A 630 1.77 -16.85 13.83
N LEU A 631 2.36 -17.29 14.95
CA LEU A 631 2.29 -18.67 15.47
C LEU A 631 1.11 -18.87 16.45
N GLN A 632 0.44 -17.79 16.87
CA GLN A 632 -0.81 -17.81 17.65
C GLN A 632 -2.00 -17.56 16.74
#